data_AF-C9YER2-F1
#
_entry.id   AF-C9YER2-F1
#
_cell.length_a   1.000
_cell.length_b   1.000
_cell.length_c   1.000
_cell.angle_alpha   90.00
_cell.angle_beta   90.00
_cell.angle_gamma   90.00
#
_symmetry.space_group_name_H-M   'P 1'
#
loop_
_entity.id
_entity.type
_entity.pdbx_description
1 polymer ?
#
loop_
_entity_poly.entity_id
_entity_poly.type
_entity_poly.pdbx_seq_one_letter_code
_entity_poly.pdbx_strand_id
1 'polypeptide(L)'
;MVFVWAPLHAQASVELSQFEVERSSEELTLTAQLQFELSAPVEDALLKGVPVYFRVEAEVLRERWYWYDKSLASVSRHYKLAFQPLTRRWRLSVGTGSGTSAGQGLALSQTFDSLPMAIAAIKRIVKWRIAGPGELDPVGRYRLDFRFMLDVSQLPRPFQIGVLGQSDWDVSVVRSVTLGPETVK
;
A
#
# COMPACT_ATOMS: atom_id res chain seq x y z
N MET A 1 3.74 -36.41 -6.22
CA MET A 1 4.16 -35.18 -6.91
C MET A 1 4.12 -34.06 -5.88
N VAL A 2 5.25 -33.75 -5.26
CA VAL A 2 5.33 -32.76 -4.17
C VAL A 2 5.48 -31.39 -4.82
N PHE A 3 4.46 -30.55 -4.73
CA PHE A 3 4.57 -29.13 -5.06
C PHE A 3 5.37 -28.45 -3.97
N VAL A 4 6.66 -28.24 -4.21
CA VAL A 4 7.48 -27.32 -3.44
C VAL A 4 7.09 -25.93 -3.92
N TRP A 5 6.25 -25.22 -3.16
CA TRP A 5 6.16 -23.78 -3.28
C TRP A 5 7.45 -23.20 -2.71
N ALA A 6 8.43 -22.97 -3.59
CA ALA A 6 9.49 -22.03 -3.26
C ALA A 6 8.81 -20.66 -3.09
N PRO A 7 9.03 -19.94 -1.97
CA PRO A 7 8.73 -18.53 -1.97
C PRO A 7 9.58 -17.92 -3.08
N LEU A 8 8.92 -17.45 -4.14
CA LEU A 8 9.55 -16.51 -5.03
C LEU A 8 9.84 -15.31 -4.13
N HIS A 9 11.07 -15.22 -3.63
CA HIS A 9 11.58 -14.01 -3.03
C HIS A 9 11.57 -12.99 -4.17
N ALA A 10 10.42 -12.36 -4.38
CA ALA A 10 10.35 -11.12 -5.13
C ALA A 10 11.38 -10.21 -4.47
N GLN A 11 12.43 -9.88 -5.22
CA GLN A 11 13.43 -8.93 -4.79
C GLN A 11 12.66 -7.64 -4.51
N ALA A 12 12.43 -7.32 -3.23
CA ALA A 12 11.64 -6.14 -2.89
C ALA A 12 12.40 -4.91 -3.41
N SER A 13 11.86 -4.26 -4.44
CA SER A 13 12.39 -3.01 -4.98
C SER A 13 12.11 -1.81 -4.08
N VAL A 14 11.30 -2.04 -3.04
CA VAL A 14 10.95 -1.07 -2.01
C VAL A 14 11.43 -1.60 -0.65
N GLU A 15 12.17 -0.78 0.07
CA GLU A 15 12.58 -1.03 1.45
C GLU A 15 11.61 -0.37 2.44
N LEU A 16 11.33 -1.05 3.54
CA LEU A 16 10.56 -0.51 4.68
C LEU A 16 11.52 -0.06 5.77
N SER A 17 11.86 1.22 5.81
CA SER A 17 12.78 1.76 6.81
C SER A 17 12.13 2.02 8.17
N GLN A 18 10.81 2.14 8.21
CA GLN A 18 10.02 2.15 9.45
C GLN A 18 8.73 1.36 9.20
N PHE A 19 8.35 0.53 10.16
CA PHE A 19 7.09 -0.18 10.16
C PHE A 19 6.66 -0.43 11.61
N GLU A 20 5.69 0.36 12.07
CA GLU A 20 5.22 0.38 13.45
C GLU A 20 3.70 0.19 13.45
N VAL A 21 3.25 -0.77 14.24
CA VAL A 21 1.83 -1.07 14.39
C VAL A 21 1.44 -0.80 15.83
N GLU A 22 0.61 0.23 16.02
CA GLU A 22 0.12 0.61 17.33
C GLU A 22 -1.29 0.08 17.52
N ARG A 23 -1.47 -0.72 18.57
CA ARG A 23 -2.77 -1.18 19.03
C ARG A 23 -3.20 -0.35 20.24
N SER A 24 -4.27 0.41 20.07
CA SER A 24 -4.99 1.07 21.17
C SER A 24 -6.17 0.21 21.62
N SER A 25 -6.84 0.60 22.71
CA SER A 25 -8.08 -0.04 23.17
C SER A 25 -9.21 0.02 22.15
N GLU A 26 -9.17 1.01 21.24
CA GLU A 26 -10.26 1.31 20.32
C GLU A 26 -9.87 1.20 18.83
N GLU A 27 -8.60 1.11 18.48
CA GLU A 27 -8.18 1.06 17.07
C GLU A 27 -6.82 0.40 16.88
N LEU A 28 -6.61 -0.12 15.67
CA LEU A 28 -5.30 -0.54 15.18
C LEU A 28 -4.82 0.47 14.15
N THR A 29 -3.65 1.05 14.36
CA THR A 29 -3.06 2.01 13.44
C THR A 29 -1.69 1.55 12.96
N LEU A 30 -1.37 1.93 11.72
CA LEU A 30 -0.11 1.61 11.07
C LEU A 30 0.63 2.90 10.69
N THR A 31 1.90 2.96 11.06
CA THR A 31 2.87 3.95 10.58
C THR A 31 3.96 3.22 9.81
N ALA A 32 4.23 3.66 8.58
CA ALA A 32 5.27 3.06 7.74
C ALA A 32 6.00 4.12 6.92
N GLN A 33 7.31 3.93 6.76
CA GLN A 33 8.16 4.73 5.90
C GLN A 33 8.78 3.83 4.84
N LEU A 34 8.48 4.13 3.58
CA LEU A 34 8.98 3.40 2.43
C LEU A 34 10.19 4.13 1.82
N GLN A 35 11.12 3.35 1.27
CA GLN A 35 12.24 3.83 0.48
C GLN A 35 12.28 3.09 -0.84
N PHE A 36 12.20 3.84 -1.94
CA PHE A 36 12.26 3.33 -3.31
C PHE A 36 12.56 4.46 -4.28
N GLU A 37 12.98 4.12 -5.48
CA GLU A 37 13.12 5.06 -6.59
C GLU A 37 12.22 4.61 -7.74
N LEU A 38 11.75 5.56 -8.54
CA LEU A 38 11.04 5.23 -9.77
C LEU A 38 12.06 4.98 -10.87
N SER A 39 11.81 3.97 -11.70
CA SER A 39 12.63 3.74 -12.88
C SER A 39 12.37 4.82 -13.94
N ALA A 40 13.34 5.05 -14.82
CA ALA A 40 13.21 6.03 -15.91
C ALA A 40 11.95 5.80 -16.79
N PRO A 41 11.54 4.56 -17.14
CA PRO A 41 10.29 4.34 -17.87
C PRO A 41 9.03 4.83 -17.15
N VAL A 42 8.96 4.69 -15.82
CA VAL A 42 7.82 5.15 -15.01
C VAL A 42 7.79 6.68 -14.98
N GLU A 43 8.95 7.32 -14.79
CA GLU A 43 9.07 8.78 -14.82
C GLU A 43 8.71 9.36 -16.19
N ASP A 44 9.20 8.76 -17.27
CA ASP A 44 8.90 9.16 -18.64
C ASP A 44 7.39 9.07 -18.94
N ALA A 45 6.72 8.01 -18.47
CA ALA A 45 5.29 7.86 -18.63
C ALA A 45 4.53 8.98 -17.90
N LEU A 46 4.92 9.28 -16.66
CA LEU A 46 4.37 10.39 -15.89
C LEU A 46 4.54 11.73 -16.61
N LEU A 47 5.73 12.02 -17.13
CA LEU A 47 6.02 13.25 -17.88
C LEU A 47 5.20 13.38 -19.17
N LYS A 48 4.85 12.25 -19.79
CA LYS A 48 3.92 12.17 -20.94
C LYS A 48 2.45 12.32 -20.54
N GLY A 49 2.16 12.59 -19.27
CA GLY A 49 0.81 12.80 -18.73
C GLY A 49 0.07 11.49 -18.42
N VAL A 50 0.75 10.35 -18.41
CA VAL A 50 0.15 9.07 -18.03
C VAL A 50 0.12 8.95 -16.51
N PRO A 51 -1.06 8.85 -15.88
CA PRO A 51 -1.13 8.71 -14.44
C PRO A 51 -0.58 7.35 -13.99
N VAL A 52 0.18 7.36 -12.89
CA VAL A 52 0.65 6.16 -12.21
C VAL A 52 -0.12 5.99 -10.91
N TYR A 53 -0.44 4.74 -10.58
CA TYR A 53 -1.23 4.38 -9.43
C TYR A 53 -0.39 3.56 -8.46
N PHE A 54 -0.43 3.91 -7.18
CA PHE A 54 0.12 3.10 -6.10
C PHE A 54 -1.02 2.63 -5.23
N ARG A 55 -0.93 1.38 -4.78
CA ARG A 55 -1.89 0.78 -3.88
C ARG A 55 -1.19 0.36 -2.61
N VAL A 56 -1.85 0.64 -1.50
CA VAL A 56 -1.46 0.21 -0.17
C VAL A 56 -2.62 -0.58 0.40
N GLU A 57 -2.35 -1.80 0.81
CA GLU A 57 -3.33 -2.70 1.39
C GLU A 57 -2.82 -3.17 2.74
N ALA A 58 -3.74 -3.27 3.69
CA ALA A 58 -3.49 -3.84 5.00
C ALA A 58 -4.65 -4.76 5.35
N GLU A 59 -4.34 -6.03 5.57
CA GLU A 59 -5.30 -7.06 5.91
C GLU A 59 -4.97 -7.65 7.27
N VAL A 60 -5.97 -7.70 8.15
CA VAL A 60 -5.86 -8.29 9.48
C VAL A 60 -6.60 -9.62 9.50
N LEU A 61 -5.84 -10.68 9.75
CA LEU A 61 -6.32 -12.05 9.82
C LEU A 61 -6.20 -12.55 11.26
N ARG A 62 -7.17 -13.35 11.71
CA ARG A 62 -7.09 -13.99 13.04
C ARG A 62 -6.41 -15.35 12.93
N GLU A 63 -5.37 -15.56 13.73
CA GLU A 63 -4.65 -16.84 13.82
C GLU A 63 -5.49 -17.82 14.67
N ARG A 64 -6.25 -18.74 14.04
CA ARG A 64 -7.07 -19.78 14.73
C ARG A 64 -6.73 -21.18 14.19
N TRP A 65 -6.64 -22.17 15.09
CA TRP A 65 -5.89 -23.40 14.84
C TRP A 65 -6.54 -24.51 14.00
N TYR A 66 -7.86 -24.52 13.69
CA TYR A 66 -8.40 -25.69 12.96
C TYR A 66 -9.55 -25.49 11.97
N TRP A 67 -10.00 -24.28 11.66
CA TRP A 67 -10.87 -24.07 10.49
C TRP A 67 -10.99 -22.58 10.13
N TYR A 68 -10.39 -22.24 8.99
CA TYR A 68 -10.58 -21.00 8.22
C TYR A 68 -10.00 -19.70 8.82
N ASP A 69 -9.01 -19.14 8.12
CA ASP A 69 -8.56 -17.76 8.33
C ASP A 69 -9.73 -16.82 8.02
N LYS A 70 -10.26 -16.13 9.02
CA LYS A 70 -11.28 -15.09 8.83
C LYS A 70 -10.57 -13.75 8.74
N SER A 71 -10.65 -13.11 7.57
CA SER A 71 -10.29 -11.70 7.39
C SER A 71 -11.21 -10.87 8.28
N LEU A 72 -10.62 -10.14 9.23
CA LEU A 72 -11.36 -9.34 10.21
C LEU A 72 -11.53 -7.90 9.74
N ALA A 73 -10.47 -7.36 9.16
CA ALA A 73 -10.47 -6.03 8.58
C ALA A 73 -9.56 -6.05 7.35
N SER A 74 -10.02 -5.43 6.27
CA SER A 74 -9.23 -5.20 5.07
C SER A 74 -9.46 -3.77 4.64
N VAL A 75 -8.38 -2.98 4.65
CA VAL A 75 -8.41 -1.59 4.22
C VAL A 75 -7.44 -1.38 3.07
N SER A 76 -7.83 -0.54 2.12
CA SER A 76 -6.99 -0.17 1.00
C SER A 76 -6.93 1.34 0.81
N ARG A 77 -5.79 1.82 0.38
CA ARG A 77 -5.55 3.22 0.00
C ARG A 77 -4.90 3.25 -1.37
N HIS A 78 -5.44 4.10 -2.24
CA HIS A 78 -4.97 4.28 -3.60
C HIS A 78 -4.40 5.68 -3.75
N TYR A 79 -3.22 5.77 -4.33
CA TYR A 79 -2.56 7.01 -4.69
C TYR A 79 -2.55 7.11 -6.22
N LYS A 80 -3.04 8.20 -6.76
CA LYS A 80 -2.92 8.55 -8.18
C LYS A 80 -1.96 9.72 -8.31
N LEU A 81 -0.83 9.49 -8.95
CA LEU A 81 0.13 10.52 -9.29
C LEU A 81 0.02 10.85 -10.78
N ALA A 82 -0.09 12.13 -11.10
CA ALA A 82 -0.15 12.60 -12.48
C ALA A 82 0.61 13.92 -12.64
N PHE A 83 1.33 14.07 -13.74
CA PHE A 83 1.90 15.35 -14.14
C PHE A 83 0.90 16.13 -14.99
N GLN A 84 0.80 17.44 -14.76
CA GLN A 84 0.00 18.37 -15.55
C GLN A 84 0.93 19.21 -16.45
N PRO A 85 1.07 18.90 -17.75
CA PRO A 85 2.07 19.56 -18.60
C PRO A 85 1.89 21.07 -18.74
N LEU A 86 0.63 21.53 -18.76
CA LEU A 86 0.28 22.95 -18.92
C LEU A 86 0.73 23.79 -17.72
N THR A 87 0.48 23.29 -16.51
CA THR A 87 0.81 24.00 -15.26
C THR A 87 2.18 23.63 -14.71
N ARG A 88 2.80 22.57 -15.27
CA ARG A 88 4.02 21.93 -14.78
C ARG A 88 3.94 21.55 -13.30
N ARG A 89 2.76 21.08 -12.89
CA ARG A 89 2.52 20.67 -11.51
C ARG A 89 2.29 19.17 -11.42
N TRP A 90 2.71 18.59 -10.31
CA TRP A 90 2.44 17.21 -9.93
C TRP A 90 1.18 17.17 -9.10
N ARG A 91 0.21 16.35 -9.45
CA ARG A 91 -1.02 16.15 -8.69
C ARG A 91 -1.02 14.76 -8.09
N LEU A 92 -1.13 14.70 -6.76
CA LEU A 92 -1.33 13.47 -6.01
C LEU A 92 -2.76 13.44 -5.49
N SER A 93 -3.52 12.42 -5.87
CA SER A 93 -4.86 12.16 -5.31
C SER A 93 -4.83 10.89 -4.47
N VAL A 94 -5.33 10.97 -3.25
CA VAL A 94 -5.38 9.86 -2.29
C VAL A 94 -6.83 9.48 -2.07
N GLY A 95 -7.20 8.25 -2.39
CA GLY A 95 -8.52 7.68 -2.15
C GLY A 95 -8.44 6.53 -1.16
N THR A 96 -9.43 6.43 -0.27
CA THR A 96 -9.61 5.26 0.60
C THR A 96 -10.65 4.33 -0.03
N GLY A 97 -10.32 3.06 -0.19
CA GLY A 97 -11.31 2.03 -0.48
C GLY A 97 -11.98 1.64 0.83
N SER A 98 -13.10 2.29 1.18
CA SER A 98 -13.82 1.91 2.40
C SER A 98 -14.70 0.69 2.16
N GLY A 99 -14.43 -0.38 2.91
CA GLY A 99 -15.32 -1.52 3.10
C GLY A 99 -16.28 -1.37 4.30
N THR A 100 -16.36 -0.21 4.96
CA THR A 100 -17.31 0.02 6.05
C THR A 100 -18.01 1.38 5.95
N SER A 101 -19.29 1.38 6.29
CA SER A 101 -20.33 2.36 5.93
C SER A 101 -20.24 3.75 6.59
N ALA A 102 -19.05 4.26 6.90
CA ALA A 102 -18.87 5.60 7.43
C ALA A 102 -17.88 6.41 6.58
N GLY A 103 -18.43 7.10 5.57
CA GLY A 103 -17.73 8.11 4.78
C GLY A 103 -17.58 7.70 3.33
N GLN A 104 -18.37 8.32 2.44
CA GLN A 104 -17.99 8.50 1.04
C GLN A 104 -16.52 8.95 1.03
N GLY A 105 -15.63 8.12 0.49
CA GLY A 105 -14.19 8.37 0.53
C GLY A 105 -13.86 9.72 -0.09
N LEU A 106 -13.55 10.72 0.74
CA LEU A 106 -13.08 12.01 0.29
C LEU A 106 -11.70 11.80 -0.33
N ALA A 107 -11.61 11.92 -1.65
CA ALA A 107 -10.34 11.84 -2.35
C ALA A 107 -9.54 13.12 -2.07
N LEU A 108 -8.58 13.06 -1.14
CA LEU A 108 -7.72 14.20 -0.84
C LEU A 108 -6.74 14.39 -2.00
N SER A 109 -6.77 15.56 -2.63
CA SER A 109 -5.84 15.91 -3.69
C SER A 109 -4.89 17.01 -3.24
N GLN A 110 -3.59 16.79 -3.46
CA GLN A 110 -2.53 17.76 -3.20
C GLN A 110 -1.72 17.99 -4.47
N THR A 111 -1.11 19.16 -4.57
CA THR A 111 -0.30 19.57 -5.72
C THR A 111 1.12 19.86 -5.25
N PHE A 112 2.11 19.46 -6.06
CA PHE A 112 3.52 19.60 -5.78
C PHE A 112 4.28 20.18 -6.99
N ASP A 113 5.46 20.71 -6.71
CA ASP A 113 6.29 21.42 -7.69
C ASP A 113 7.33 20.51 -8.32
N SER A 114 7.64 19.40 -7.65
CA SER A 114 8.62 18.41 -8.10
C SER A 114 8.15 16.99 -7.83
N LEU A 115 8.61 16.06 -8.68
CA LEU A 115 8.33 14.63 -8.52
C LEU A 115 8.85 14.10 -7.17
N PRO A 116 10.08 14.43 -6.72
CA PRO A 116 10.57 13.96 -5.43
C PRO A 116 9.69 14.35 -4.25
N MET A 117 9.08 15.55 -4.26
CA MET A 117 8.15 15.96 -3.20
C MET A 117 6.85 15.15 -3.22
N ALA A 118 6.29 14.91 -4.40
CA ALA A 118 5.09 14.08 -4.53
C ALA A 118 5.35 12.62 -4.09
N ILE A 119 6.52 12.08 -4.45
CA ILE A 119 6.94 10.73 -4.05
C ILE A 119 7.21 10.66 -2.54
N ALA A 120 7.81 11.69 -1.94
CA ALA A 120 8.01 11.75 -0.49
C ALA A 120 6.68 11.67 0.28
N ALA A 121 5.61 12.27 -0.26
CA ALA A 121 4.26 12.16 0.31
C ALA A 121 3.67 10.74 0.19
N ILE A 122 3.97 10.01 -0.89
CA ILE A 122 3.55 8.60 -1.07
C ILE A 122 4.34 7.67 -0.13
N LYS A 123 5.65 7.92 0.02
CA LYS A 123 6.56 7.12 0.86
C LYS A 123 6.24 7.16 2.35
N ARG A 124 5.40 8.10 2.80
CA ARG A 124 5.10 8.31 4.22
C ARG A 124 3.65 7.96 4.53
N ILE A 125 3.47 6.91 5.33
CA ILE A 125 2.18 6.48 5.87
C ILE A 125 2.21 6.73 7.37
N VAL A 126 1.28 7.55 7.88
CA VAL A 126 1.24 7.94 9.31
C VAL A 126 -0.13 7.64 9.88
N LYS A 127 -0.16 6.97 11.04
CA LYS A 127 -1.38 6.70 11.82
C LYS A 127 -2.56 6.25 10.95
N TRP A 128 -2.29 5.38 9.98
CA TRP A 128 -3.34 4.86 9.12
C TRP A 128 -4.16 3.84 9.89
N ARG A 129 -5.42 4.16 10.17
CA ARG A 129 -6.37 3.25 10.82
C ARG A 129 -6.63 2.04 9.94
N ILE A 130 -6.32 0.87 10.48
CA ILE A 130 -6.49 -0.44 9.83
C ILE A 130 -7.77 -1.13 10.33
N ALA A 131 -8.06 -1.03 11.62
CA ALA A 131 -9.27 -1.57 12.24
C ALA A 131 -9.86 -0.59 13.25
N GLY A 132 -11.19 -0.53 13.29
CA GLY A 132 -11.98 0.33 14.19
C GLY A 132 -12.34 -0.33 15.53
N PRO A 133 -13.07 0.41 16.39
CA PRO A 133 -13.46 -0.08 17.71
C PRO A 133 -14.40 -1.29 17.60
N GLY A 134 -14.09 -2.34 18.36
CA GLY A 134 -14.89 -3.58 18.39
C GLY A 134 -14.62 -4.55 17.25
N GLU A 135 -13.77 -4.21 16.26
CA GLU A 135 -13.39 -5.11 15.17
C GLU A 135 -12.33 -6.15 15.61
N LEU A 136 -11.58 -5.84 16.68
CA LEU A 136 -10.51 -6.69 17.22
C LEU A 136 -10.82 -7.13 18.65
N ASP A 137 -10.78 -8.43 18.89
CA ASP A 137 -10.88 -9.05 20.22
C ASP A 137 -9.57 -8.80 21.02
N PRO A 138 -9.62 -8.28 22.26
CA PRO A 138 -8.45 -7.89 23.07
C PRO A 138 -7.41 -8.99 23.25
N VAL A 139 -7.84 -10.25 23.35
CA VAL A 139 -6.96 -11.39 23.71
C VAL A 139 -6.53 -12.19 22.49
N GLY A 140 -7.05 -11.84 21.30
CA GLY A 140 -6.73 -12.52 20.05
C GLY A 140 -5.28 -12.27 19.57
N ARG A 141 -4.71 -13.30 18.94
CA ARG A 141 -3.52 -13.15 18.08
C ARG A 141 -3.96 -12.89 16.64
N TYR A 142 -3.32 -11.93 16.01
CA TYR A 142 -3.60 -11.53 14.65
C TYR A 142 -2.35 -11.56 13.78
N ARG A 143 -2.53 -11.75 12.48
CA ARG A 143 -1.53 -11.46 11.48
C ARG A 143 -1.98 -10.22 10.72
N LEU A 144 -1.10 -9.22 10.64
CA LEU A 144 -1.24 -8.09 9.74
C LEU A 144 -0.40 -8.35 8.50
N ASP A 145 -1.04 -8.41 7.35
CA ASP A 145 -0.40 -8.49 6.05
C ASP A 145 -0.48 -7.11 5.37
N PHE A 146 0.66 -6.44 5.26
CA PHE A 146 0.84 -5.16 4.60
C PHE A 146 1.41 -5.35 3.20
N ARG A 147 0.85 -4.62 2.23
CA ARG A 147 1.31 -4.64 0.84
C ARG A 147 1.35 -3.22 0.30
N PHE A 148 2.47 -2.84 -0.29
CA PHE A 148 2.60 -1.64 -1.11
C PHE A 148 3.00 -2.07 -2.51
N MET A 149 2.34 -1.53 -3.53
CA MET A 149 2.67 -1.84 -4.92
C MET A 149 2.30 -0.72 -5.88
N LEU A 150 3.04 -0.63 -6.99
CA LEU A 150 2.61 0.10 -8.18
C LEU A 150 1.56 -0.74 -8.92
N ASP A 151 0.36 -0.17 -9.10
CA ASP A 151 -0.78 -0.83 -9.72
C ASP A 151 -0.74 -0.67 -11.24
N VAL A 152 0.01 -1.56 -11.89
CA VAL A 152 0.15 -1.61 -13.36
C VAL A 152 -1.15 -1.96 -14.08
N SER A 153 -2.14 -2.54 -13.38
CA SER A 153 -3.42 -2.93 -14.00
C SER A 153 -4.25 -1.72 -14.43
N GLN A 154 -4.02 -0.56 -13.80
CA GLN A 154 -4.69 0.70 -14.13
C GLN A 154 -3.97 1.52 -15.21
N LEU A 155 -2.81 1.08 -15.67
CA LEU A 155 -2.12 1.74 -16.78
C LEU A 155 -2.91 1.53 -18.09
N PRO A 156 -2.87 2.49 -19.04
CA PRO A 156 -3.45 2.28 -20.36
C PRO A 156 -2.86 1.03 -21.03
N ARG A 157 -3.68 0.31 -21.80
CA ARG A 157 -3.29 -0.95 -22.48
C ARG A 157 -1.92 -0.90 -23.20
N PRO A 158 -1.54 0.17 -23.92
CA PRO A 158 -0.22 0.23 -24.56
C PRO A 158 0.95 0.12 -23.57
N PHE A 159 0.81 0.66 -22.36
CA PHE A 159 1.85 0.58 -21.32
C PHE A 159 1.86 -0.78 -20.64
N GLN A 160 0.72 -1.48 -20.54
CA GLN A 160 0.66 -2.82 -19.97
C GLN A 160 1.51 -3.85 -20.75
N ILE A 161 1.67 -3.65 -22.06
CA ILE A 161 2.47 -4.55 -22.91
C ILE A 161 3.97 -4.40 -22.61
N GLY A 162 4.42 -3.17 -22.28
CA GLY A 162 5.81 -2.90 -21.90
C GLY A 162 6.18 -3.36 -20.48
N VAL A 163 5.19 -3.64 -19.63
CA VAL A 163 5.40 -4.11 -18.25
C VAL A 163 5.72 -5.62 -18.19
N LEU A 164 5.30 -6.38 -19.20
CA LEU A 164 5.45 -7.83 -19.25
C LEU A 164 6.94 -8.23 -19.36
N GLY A 165 7.54 -8.59 -18.22
CA GLY A 165 8.91 -9.10 -18.14
C GLY A 165 9.99 -8.06 -17.79
N GLN A 166 9.62 -6.81 -17.53
CA GLN A 166 10.56 -5.77 -17.07
C GLN A 166 10.41 -5.47 -15.57
N SER A 167 11.52 -5.55 -14.83
CA SER A 167 11.64 -5.12 -13.44
C SER A 167 11.46 -3.61 -13.26
N ASP A 168 11.46 -2.83 -14.34
CA ASP A 168 11.35 -1.36 -14.30
C ASP A 168 10.04 -0.88 -13.66
N TRP A 169 8.96 -1.65 -13.76
CA TRP A 169 7.66 -1.30 -13.17
C TRP A 169 7.39 -2.01 -11.85
N ASP A 170 8.33 -2.84 -11.38
CA ASP A 170 8.22 -3.49 -10.09
C ASP A 170 8.62 -2.52 -8.99
N VAL A 171 7.62 -1.88 -8.39
CA VAL A 171 7.77 -1.08 -7.17
C VAL A 171 6.84 -1.70 -6.15
N SER A 172 7.34 -2.68 -5.39
CA SER A 172 6.51 -3.41 -4.44
C SER A 172 7.26 -3.85 -3.18
N VAL A 173 6.52 -3.95 -2.08
CA VAL A 173 6.96 -4.60 -0.84
C VAL A 173 5.77 -5.25 -0.15
N VAL A 174 6.02 -6.42 0.43
CA VAL A 174 5.05 -7.14 1.27
C VAL A 174 5.69 -7.37 2.64
N ARG A 175 4.92 -7.12 3.70
CA ARG A 175 5.36 -7.33 5.08
C ARG A 175 4.25 -7.95 5.89
N SER A 176 4.54 -9.11 6.48
CA SER A 176 3.65 -9.78 7.44
C SER A 176 4.20 -9.62 8.86
N VAL A 177 3.34 -9.25 9.80
CA VAL A 177 3.68 -9.14 11.23
C VAL A 177 2.60 -9.84 12.05
N THR A 178 3.02 -10.62 13.05
CA THR A 178 2.12 -11.19 14.05
C THR A 178 1.94 -10.21 15.20
N LEU A 179 0.69 -9.90 15.51
CA LEU A 179 0.26 -9.04 16.61
C LEU A 179 -0.25 -9.93 17.75
N GLY A 180 0.53 -10.00 18.83
CA GLY A 180 0.10 -10.62 20.07
C GLY A 180 -0.73 -9.66 20.94
N PRO A 181 -1.27 -10.15 22.07
CA PRO A 181 -1.98 -9.32 23.04
C PRO A 181 -1.08 -8.26 23.71
N GLU A 182 0.24 -8.41 23.62
CA GLU A 182 1.27 -7.61 24.31
C GLU A 182 2.26 -6.93 23.35
N THR A 183 2.11 -7.11 22.03
CA THR A 183 3.05 -6.58 21.04
C THR A 183 2.74 -5.11 20.76
N VAL A 184 3.27 -4.24 21.63
CA VAL A 184 3.43 -2.80 21.39
C VAL A 184 4.92 -2.55 21.23
N LYS A 185 5.41 -2.51 20.00
CA LYS A 185 6.62 -1.77 19.62
C LYS A 185 6.79 -1.65 18.11
#